data_AF-A0A972YF16-F1
#
_entry.id   AF-A0A972YF16-F1
#
_cell.length_a   1.000
_cell.length_b   1.000
_cell.length_c   1.000
_cell.angle_alpha   90.00
_cell.angle_beta   90.00
_cell.angle_gamma   90.00
#
_symmetry.space_group_name_H-M   'P 1'
#
loop_
_entity.id
_entity.type
_entity.pdbx_description
1 polymer ?
#
loop_
_entity_poly.entity_id
_entity_poly.type
_entity_poly.pdbx_seq_one_letter_code
_entity_poly.pdbx_strand_id
1 'polypeptide(L)'
;MAATVVTCASLAGGPVRADVMEVGPDKAIWVTGDLAGVVVYGDAAEVQTTQEGALANTMVPDGIVANVAMHASAVPEQYTAKIQELSQRFDLSPSLLEAVVWQESRWREGAVSHAGARGLAQLMPGTARYLGVDPDNPRDNLEGGARYLRAQL
;
A
#
# COMPACT_ATOMS: atom_id res chain seq x y z
N MET A 1 0.59 50.10 30.03
CA MET A 1 0.69 48.75 30.64
C MET A 1 -0.07 47.81 29.69
N ALA A 2 0.44 46.72 29.13
CA ALA A 2 1.58 45.86 29.43
C ALA A 2 2.16 45.25 28.13
N ALA A 3 3.46 45.02 28.07
CA ALA A 3 4.11 44.28 26.99
C ALA A 3 4.03 42.78 27.28
N THR A 4 3.48 42.01 26.35
CA THR A 4 3.40 40.55 26.46
C THR A 4 4.70 39.95 25.94
N VAL A 5 5.50 39.36 26.82
CA VAL A 5 6.72 38.64 26.48
C VAL A 5 6.34 37.22 26.06
N VAL A 6 6.59 36.87 24.80
CA VAL A 6 6.49 35.48 24.33
C VAL A 6 7.78 34.77 24.70
N THR A 7 7.69 33.89 25.70
CA THR A 7 8.80 33.03 26.11
C THR A 7 8.85 31.81 25.19
N CYS A 8 9.90 31.68 24.37
CA CYS A 8 10.18 30.44 23.65
C CYS A 8 10.67 29.39 24.65
N ALA A 9 9.91 28.31 24.84
CA ALA A 9 10.33 27.16 25.62
C ALA A 9 11.40 26.38 24.84
N SER A 10 12.63 26.33 25.36
CA SER A 10 13.67 25.45 24.84
C SER A 10 13.33 24.00 25.18
N LEU A 11 13.05 23.18 24.15
CA LEU A 11 12.93 21.73 24.29
C LEU A 11 14.30 21.16 24.66
N ALA A 12 14.45 20.68 25.90
CA ALA A 12 15.62 19.93 26.31
C ALA A 12 15.61 18.56 25.61
N GLY A 13 16.64 18.26 24.82
CA GLY A 13 16.80 16.97 24.18
C GLY A 13 17.07 15.87 25.21
N GLY A 14 16.20 14.85 25.27
CA GLY A 14 16.45 13.64 26.04
C GLY A 14 17.54 12.76 25.42
N PRO A 15 18.05 11.75 26.15
CA PRO A 15 19.02 10.81 25.60
C PRO A 15 18.42 10.08 24.40
N VAL A 16 19.09 10.13 23.25
CA VAL A 16 18.71 9.38 22.06
C VAL A 16 19.03 7.92 22.30
N ARG A 17 18.03 7.05 22.24
CA ARG A 17 18.19 5.60 22.18
C ARG A 17 17.96 5.17 20.73
N ALA A 18 18.76 4.23 20.27
CA ALA A 18 18.58 3.60 18.97
C ALA A 18 18.31 2.12 19.20
N ASP A 19 17.33 1.59 18.50
CA ASP A 19 17.08 0.16 18.42
C ASP A 19 17.96 -0.41 17.28
N VAL A 20 18.71 -1.46 17.55
CA VAL A 20 19.62 -2.10 16.58
C VAL A 20 19.23 -3.55 16.44
N MET A 21 19.04 -3.98 15.20
CA MET A 21 18.76 -5.36 14.84
C MET A 21 19.94 -5.93 14.07
N GLU A 22 20.40 -7.11 14.46
CA GLU A 22 21.39 -7.89 13.72
C GLU A 22 20.65 -8.85 12.79
N VAL A 23 21.01 -8.83 11.50
CA VAL A 23 20.39 -9.66 10.46
C VAL A 23 21.44 -10.58 9.87
N GLY A 24 21.28 -11.88 10.12
CA GLY A 24 22.09 -12.95 9.57
C GLY A 24 21.33 -13.80 8.54
N PRO A 25 22.03 -14.71 7.86
CA PRO A 25 21.45 -15.59 6.83
C PRO A 25 20.45 -16.60 7.39
N ASP A 26 20.49 -16.89 8.71
CA ASP A 26 19.64 -17.88 9.36
C ASP A 26 18.73 -17.29 10.45
N LYS A 27 19.01 -16.06 10.91
CA LYS A 27 18.19 -15.39 11.94
C LYS A 27 18.33 -13.87 11.93
N ALA A 28 17.31 -13.18 12.42
CA ALA A 28 17.36 -11.76 12.76
C ALA A 28 16.93 -11.53 14.22
N ILE A 29 17.74 -10.78 14.98
CA ILE A 29 17.49 -10.54 16.41
C ILE A 29 17.73 -9.06 16.77
N TRP A 30 16.85 -8.52 17.60
CA TRP A 30 17.05 -7.21 18.21
C TRP A 30 18.16 -7.29 19.27
N VAL A 31 19.21 -6.49 19.12
CA VAL A 31 20.39 -6.49 20.01
C VAL A 31 20.25 -5.42 21.11
N THR A 32 19.54 -4.34 20.81
CA THR A 32 19.28 -3.23 21.74
C THR A 32 17.88 -2.67 21.48
N GLY A 33 17.33 -1.98 22.48
CA GLY A 33 15.97 -1.45 22.47
C GLY A 33 15.03 -2.23 23.38
N ASP A 34 13.77 -1.81 23.42
CA ASP A 34 12.72 -2.46 24.22
C ASP A 34 12.42 -3.89 23.73
N LEU A 35 12.81 -4.20 22.49
CA LEU A 35 12.68 -5.52 21.88
C LEU A 35 13.96 -6.35 21.96
N ALA A 36 15.01 -5.91 22.67
CA ALA A 36 16.28 -6.63 22.75
C ALA A 36 16.09 -8.10 23.18
N GLY A 37 16.61 -9.03 22.39
CA GLY A 37 16.46 -10.48 22.55
C GLY A 37 15.30 -11.10 21.74
N VAL A 38 14.42 -10.30 21.14
CA VAL A 38 13.33 -10.80 20.29
C VAL A 38 13.88 -11.22 18.92
N VAL A 39 13.63 -12.49 18.56
CA VAL A 39 13.97 -13.07 17.25
C VAL A 39 12.82 -12.82 16.28
N VAL A 40 13.08 -12.08 15.20
CA VAL A 40 12.09 -11.68 14.18
C VAL A 40 11.86 -12.80 13.17
N TYR A 41 12.92 -13.52 12.81
CA TYR A 41 12.87 -14.75 12.02
C TYR A 41 14.07 -15.63 12.39
N GLY A 42 13.89 -16.94 12.34
CA GLY A 42 14.90 -17.93 12.70
C GLY A 42 14.26 -19.31 12.86
N ASP A 43 14.99 -20.23 13.52
CA ASP A 43 14.48 -21.58 13.79
C ASP A 43 13.16 -21.52 14.59
N ALA A 44 12.19 -22.36 14.26
CA ALA A 44 10.82 -22.25 14.78
C ALA A 44 10.74 -22.40 16.31
N ALA A 45 11.76 -23.01 16.92
CA ALA A 45 11.92 -23.14 18.37
C ALA A 45 12.50 -21.87 19.04
N GLU A 46 13.17 -20.99 18.29
CA GLU A 46 13.77 -19.75 18.78
C GLU A 46 12.91 -18.51 18.51
N VAL A 47 11.95 -18.59 17.58
CA VAL A 47 10.95 -17.54 17.36
C VAL A 47 10.03 -17.47 18.59
N GLN A 48 10.32 -16.52 19.47
CA GLN A 48 9.43 -16.19 20.57
C GLN A 48 8.14 -15.61 19.98
N THR A 49 7.06 -16.38 20.02
CA THR A 49 5.71 -15.85 19.78
C THR A 49 5.53 -14.69 20.75
N THR A 50 5.44 -13.49 20.20
CA THR A 50 5.33 -12.21 20.88
C THR A 50 4.61 -12.35 22.22
N GLN A 51 5.33 -12.13 23.32
CA GLN A 51 4.66 -11.84 24.58
C GLN A 51 3.72 -10.67 24.32
N GLU A 52 2.43 -10.88 24.58
CA GLU A 52 1.31 -9.96 24.31
C GLU A 52 1.47 -8.55 24.92
N GLY A 53 2.53 -8.30 25.70
CA GLY A 53 2.85 -7.01 26.31
C GLY A 53 3.99 -6.22 25.66
N ALA A 54 4.79 -6.77 24.74
CA ALA A 54 5.97 -6.07 24.20
C ALA A 54 5.61 -4.98 23.16
N LEU A 55 4.45 -5.08 22.52
CA LEU A 55 3.95 -4.06 21.60
C LEU A 55 3.21 -2.91 22.30
N ALA A 56 3.00 -2.99 23.62
CA ALA A 56 2.22 -2.00 24.37
C ALA A 56 2.87 -0.61 24.42
N ASN A 57 4.19 -0.53 24.21
CA ASN A 57 4.96 0.73 24.23
C ASN A 57 5.46 1.19 22.86
N THR A 58 5.19 0.45 21.77
CA THR A 58 5.39 1.04 20.45
C THR A 58 4.23 2.01 20.24
N MET A 59 4.48 3.31 20.38
CA MET A 59 3.55 4.33 19.94
C MET A 59 3.48 4.30 18.42
N VAL A 60 2.85 3.26 17.87
CA VAL A 60 2.30 3.26 16.53
C VAL A 60 1.08 4.17 16.62
N PRO A 61 1.07 5.35 15.98
CA PRO A 61 -0.13 6.16 15.92
C PRO A 61 -1.27 5.31 15.37
N ASP A 62 -2.45 5.41 15.99
CA ASP A 62 -3.68 4.82 15.46
C ASP A 62 -3.86 5.31 14.01
N GLY A 63 -3.52 4.47 13.03
CA GLY A 63 -3.54 4.81 11.59
C GLY A 63 -2.27 4.54 10.78
N ILE A 64 -1.15 4.10 11.38
CA ILE A 64 0.09 3.75 10.63
C ILE A 64 0.13 2.29 10.14
N VAL A 65 -0.78 1.45 10.60
CA VAL A 65 -1.06 0.17 9.92
C VAL A 65 -2.13 0.40 8.87
N ALA A 66 -1.72 0.41 7.60
CA ALA A 66 -2.65 0.34 6.49
C ALA A 66 -3.49 -0.94 6.68
N ASN A 67 -4.73 -0.78 7.13
CA ASN A 67 -5.64 -1.91 7.26
C ASN A 67 -5.97 -2.38 5.85
N VAL A 68 -5.30 -3.45 5.42
CA VAL A 68 -5.45 -4.03 4.08
C VAL A 68 -6.91 -4.39 3.82
N ALA A 69 -7.66 -4.83 4.83
CA ALA A 69 -9.08 -5.11 4.71
C ALA A 69 -9.93 -3.82 4.55
N MET A 70 -9.56 -2.70 5.17
CA MET A 70 -10.22 -1.42 4.90
C MET A 70 -9.90 -0.88 3.50
N HIS A 71 -8.66 -1.05 3.02
CA HIS A 71 -8.32 -0.70 1.64
C HIS A 71 -9.03 -1.57 0.60
N ALA A 72 -9.19 -2.87 0.86
CA ALA A 72 -9.94 -3.79 0.01
C ALA A 72 -11.45 -3.45 -0.11
N SER A 73 -11.96 -2.51 0.70
CA SER A 73 -13.31 -1.96 0.56
C SER A 73 -13.44 -0.95 -0.60
N ALA A 74 -12.37 -0.68 -1.35
CA ALA A 74 -12.34 0.41 -2.33
C ALA A 74 -12.81 0.01 -3.73
N VAL A 75 -12.93 -1.29 -4.05
CA VAL A 75 -13.51 -1.74 -5.33
C VAL A 75 -15.05 -1.61 -5.28
N PRO A 76 -15.67 -0.86 -6.20
CA PRO A 76 -17.13 -0.85 -6.33
C PRO A 76 -17.64 -2.27 -6.62
N GLU A 77 -18.72 -2.68 -5.96
CA GLU A 77 -19.27 -4.04 -6.01
C GLU A 77 -19.44 -4.57 -7.44
N GLN A 78 -19.89 -3.70 -8.35
CA GLN A 78 -20.05 -4.03 -9.76
C GLN A 78 -18.74 -4.50 -10.43
N TYR A 79 -17.56 -4.06 -9.97
CA TYR A 79 -16.27 -4.39 -10.55
C TYR A 79 -15.53 -5.54 -9.84
N THR A 80 -15.92 -5.91 -8.62
CA THR A 80 -15.24 -6.95 -7.83
C THR A 80 -15.07 -8.25 -8.59
N ALA A 81 -16.14 -8.78 -9.19
CA ALA A 81 -16.08 -10.02 -9.97
C ALA A 81 -15.13 -9.91 -11.18
N LYS A 82 -15.13 -8.77 -11.87
CA LYS A 82 -14.29 -8.55 -13.05
C LYS A 82 -12.82 -8.39 -12.68
N ILE A 83 -12.50 -7.74 -11.57
CA ILE A 83 -11.13 -7.66 -11.06
C ILE A 83 -10.60 -9.06 -10.74
N GLN A 84 -11.38 -9.89 -10.04
CA GLN A 84 -10.98 -11.27 -9.74
C GLN A 84 -10.77 -12.11 -11.01
N GLU A 85 -11.70 -12.00 -11.97
CA GLU A 85 -11.58 -12.67 -13.28
C GLU A 85 -10.29 -12.27 -14.01
N LEU A 86 -10.04 -10.96 -14.13
CA LEU A 86 -8.86 -10.42 -14.83
C LEU A 86 -7.56 -10.80 -14.14
N SER A 87 -7.53 -10.71 -12.81
CA SER A 87 -6.39 -11.11 -12.00
C SER A 87 -6.00 -12.57 -12.21
N GLN A 88 -6.98 -13.47 -12.25
CA GLN A 88 -6.73 -14.88 -12.54
C GLN A 88 -6.27 -15.09 -13.98
N ARG A 89 -6.92 -14.42 -14.95
CA ARG A 89 -6.65 -14.61 -16.37
C ARG A 89 -5.29 -14.06 -16.80
N PHE A 90 -4.85 -12.97 -16.18
CA PHE A 90 -3.58 -12.29 -16.52
C PHE A 90 -2.47 -12.52 -15.50
N ASP A 91 -2.68 -13.40 -14.51
CA ASP A 91 -1.70 -13.72 -13.46
C ASP A 91 -1.20 -12.44 -12.75
N LEU A 92 -2.16 -11.67 -12.25
CA LEU A 92 -1.93 -10.41 -11.53
C LEU A 92 -2.55 -10.50 -10.14
N SER A 93 -1.89 -9.93 -9.13
CA SER A 93 -2.52 -9.77 -7.82
C SER A 93 -3.79 -8.89 -7.94
N PRO A 94 -4.94 -9.30 -7.37
CA PRO A 94 -6.15 -8.47 -7.31
C PRO A 94 -5.90 -7.10 -6.68
N SER A 95 -5.10 -7.07 -5.61
CA SER A 95 -4.76 -5.82 -4.92
C SER A 95 -3.91 -4.88 -5.77
N LEU A 96 -3.07 -5.43 -6.66
CA LEU A 96 -2.29 -4.62 -7.60
C LEU A 96 -3.21 -3.97 -8.63
N LEU A 97 -4.11 -4.75 -9.24
CA LEU A 97 -5.03 -4.23 -10.25
C LEU A 97 -5.99 -3.20 -9.66
N GLU A 98 -6.51 -3.45 -8.47
CA GLU A 98 -7.29 -2.48 -7.69
C GLU A 98 -6.50 -1.19 -7.43
N ALA A 99 -5.27 -1.29 -6.93
CA ALA A 99 -4.45 -0.12 -6.59
C ALA A 99 -4.16 0.74 -7.82
N VAL A 100 -3.86 0.11 -8.97
CA VAL A 100 -3.66 0.81 -10.23
C VAL A 100 -4.93 1.55 -10.65
N VAL A 101 -6.08 0.87 -10.73
CA VAL A 101 -7.34 1.51 -11.14
C VAL A 101 -7.76 2.64 -10.19
N TRP A 102 -7.58 2.42 -8.89
CA TRP A 102 -7.80 3.45 -7.89
C TRP A 102 -6.87 4.65 -8.13
N GLN A 103 -5.60 4.42 -8.42
CA GLN A 103 -4.63 5.48 -8.73
C GLN A 103 -4.96 6.26 -9.99
N GLU A 104 -5.38 5.58 -11.04
CA GLU A 104 -5.64 6.18 -12.36
C GLU A 104 -6.92 7.01 -12.40
N SER A 105 -8.02 6.51 -11.82
CA SER A 105 -9.34 7.14 -11.99
C SER A 105 -10.14 7.30 -10.71
N ARG A 106 -9.70 6.72 -9.59
CA ARG A 106 -10.52 6.57 -8.37
C ARG A 106 -11.87 5.92 -8.68
N TRP A 107 -11.89 4.94 -9.59
CA TRP A 107 -13.07 4.23 -10.08
C TRP A 107 -14.08 5.09 -10.87
N ARG A 108 -13.64 6.22 -11.44
CA ARG A 108 -14.50 7.07 -12.29
C ARG A 108 -14.47 6.60 -13.73
N GLU A 109 -15.55 5.98 -14.18
CA GLU A 109 -15.72 5.45 -15.54
C GLU A 109 -15.56 6.51 -16.64
N GLY A 110 -16.03 7.73 -16.40
CA GLY A 110 -15.91 8.85 -17.33
C GLY A 110 -14.65 9.71 -17.14
N ALA A 111 -13.62 9.20 -16.45
CA ALA A 111 -12.39 9.96 -16.23
C ALA A 111 -11.65 10.22 -17.55
N VAL A 112 -11.29 11.48 -17.80
CA VAL A 112 -10.48 11.90 -18.95
C VAL A 112 -9.36 12.80 -18.48
N SER A 113 -8.11 12.43 -18.80
CA SER A 113 -6.95 13.26 -18.47
C SER A 113 -6.75 14.39 -19.47
N HIS A 114 -5.94 15.38 -19.10
CA HIS A 114 -5.54 16.48 -19.99
C HIS A 114 -4.84 16.01 -21.26
N ALA A 115 -4.12 14.87 -21.19
CA ALA A 115 -3.45 14.25 -22.33
C ALA A 115 -4.39 13.36 -23.18
N GLY A 116 -5.61 13.12 -22.70
CA GLY A 116 -6.63 12.33 -23.39
C GLY A 116 -6.70 10.85 -23.00
N ALA A 117 -6.07 10.45 -21.90
CA ALA A 117 -6.27 9.11 -21.32
C ALA A 117 -7.70 8.97 -20.78
N ARG A 118 -8.28 7.77 -20.89
CA ARG A 118 -9.73 7.55 -20.68
C ARG A 118 -10.04 6.34 -19.81
N GLY A 119 -11.11 6.47 -19.04
CA GLY A 119 -11.74 5.37 -18.32
C GLY A 119 -11.00 4.94 -17.05
N LEU A 120 -11.36 3.76 -16.55
CA LEU A 120 -10.95 3.25 -15.25
C LEU A 120 -9.43 3.06 -15.11
N ALA A 121 -8.79 2.51 -16.14
CA ALA A 121 -7.36 2.25 -16.21
C ALA A 121 -6.60 3.33 -17.01
N GLN A 122 -7.23 4.46 -17.31
CA GLN A 122 -6.64 5.60 -18.03
C GLN A 122 -5.87 5.18 -19.31
N LEU A 123 -6.52 4.40 -20.18
CA LEU A 123 -5.93 4.01 -21.45
C LEU A 123 -5.85 5.21 -22.40
N MET A 124 -4.67 5.44 -22.98
CA MET A 124 -4.53 6.36 -24.11
C MET A 124 -5.27 5.80 -25.34
N PRO A 125 -5.90 6.64 -26.20
CA PRO A 125 -6.67 6.16 -27.33
C PRO A 125 -5.88 5.28 -28.32
N GLY A 126 -4.58 5.57 -28.51
CA GLY A 126 -3.69 4.73 -29.33
C GLY A 126 -3.51 3.34 -28.74
N THR A 127 -3.31 3.26 -27.42
CA THR A 127 -3.17 2.00 -26.68
C THR A 127 -4.46 1.19 -26.71
N ALA A 128 -5.62 1.83 -26.50
CA ALA A 128 -6.92 1.16 -26.56
C ALA A 128 -7.17 0.54 -27.95
N ARG A 129 -6.83 1.25 -29.02
CA ARG A 129 -6.90 0.73 -30.40
C ARG A 129 -5.97 -0.45 -30.63
N TYR A 130 -4.72 -0.36 -30.19
CA TYR A 130 -3.75 -1.46 -30.28
C TYR A 130 -4.25 -2.73 -29.58
N LEU A 131 -4.92 -2.55 -28.44
CA LEU A 131 -5.51 -3.61 -27.65
C LEU A 131 -6.86 -4.10 -28.23
N GLY A 132 -7.51 -3.32 -29.09
CA GLY A 132 -8.84 -3.65 -29.62
C GLY A 132 -9.94 -3.58 -28.57
N VAL A 133 -9.84 -2.62 -27.64
CA VAL A 133 -10.82 -2.38 -26.57
C VAL A 133 -11.46 -1.00 -26.73
N ASP A 134 -12.71 -0.86 -26.31
CA ASP A 134 -13.35 0.45 -26.17
C ASP A 134 -12.95 1.09 -24.83
N PRO A 135 -12.20 2.21 -24.82
CA PRO A 135 -11.79 2.83 -23.57
C PRO A 135 -12.94 3.53 -22.83
N ASP A 136 -14.06 3.81 -23.49
CA ASP A 136 -15.24 4.44 -22.87
C ASP A 136 -16.20 3.37 -22.28
N ASN A 137 -16.01 2.09 -22.62
CA ASN A 137 -16.68 0.96 -21.96
C ASN A 137 -15.86 0.52 -20.72
N PRO A 138 -16.42 0.58 -19.49
CA PRO A 138 -15.67 0.27 -18.28
C PRO A 138 -15.09 -1.15 -18.22
N ARG A 139 -15.80 -2.16 -18.75
CA ARG A 139 -15.35 -3.56 -18.69
C ARG A 139 -14.21 -3.81 -19.66
N ASP A 140 -14.32 -3.27 -20.86
CA ASP A 140 -13.27 -3.34 -21.89
C ASP A 140 -12.04 -2.54 -21.48
N ASN A 141 -12.24 -1.39 -20.82
CA ASN A 141 -11.16 -0.57 -20.29
C ASN A 141 -10.38 -1.30 -19.18
N LEU A 142 -11.06 -1.96 -18.23
CA LEU A 142 -10.41 -2.80 -17.21
C LEU A 142 -9.64 -3.97 -17.83
N GLU A 143 -10.25 -4.65 -18.80
CA GLU A 143 -9.62 -5.75 -19.54
C GLU A 143 -8.36 -5.28 -20.28
N GLY A 144 -8.46 -4.14 -20.98
CA GLY A 144 -7.33 -3.50 -21.66
C GLY A 144 -6.22 -3.11 -20.68
N GLY A 145 -6.58 -2.50 -19.56
CA GLY A 145 -5.66 -2.12 -18.48
C GLY A 145 -4.91 -3.31 -17.91
N ALA A 146 -5.61 -4.38 -17.54
CA ALA A 146 -5.01 -5.60 -16.99
C ALA A 146 -4.05 -6.25 -18.00
N ARG A 147 -4.46 -6.40 -19.27
CA ARG A 147 -3.60 -6.96 -20.32
C ARG A 147 -2.37 -6.08 -20.57
N TYR A 148 -2.53 -4.76 -20.59
CA TYR A 148 -1.43 -3.84 -20.82
C TYR A 148 -0.44 -3.79 -19.66
N LEU A 149 -0.93 -3.88 -18.42
CA LEU A 149 -0.09 -3.99 -17.22
C LEU A 149 0.73 -5.29 -17.26
N ARG A 150 0.10 -6.43 -17.57
CA ARG A 150 0.83 -7.70 -17.68
C ARG A 150 1.91 -7.69 -18.76
N ALA A 151 1.70 -6.97 -19.87
CA ALA A 151 2.70 -6.85 -20.92
C ALA A 151 3.94 -6.02 -20.52
N GLN A 152 3.90 -5.30 -19.39
CA GLN A 152 4.98 -4.46 -18.89
C GLN A 152 5.76 -5.07 -17.70
N LEU A 153 5.30 -6.21 -17.18
CA LEU A 153 5.94 -6.97 -16.11
C LEU A 153 6.75 -8.13 -16.69
#